data_AF-A0A8I1WIY5-F1
#
_entry.id   AF-A0A8I1WIY5-F1
#
_cell.length_a   1.000
_cell.length_b   1.000
_cell.length_c   1.000
_cell.angle_alpha   90.00
_cell.angle_beta   90.00
_cell.angle_gamma   90.00
#
_symmetry.space_group_name_H-M   'P 1'
#
loop_
_entity.id
_entity.type
_entity.pdbx_description
1 polymer ?
#
loop_
_entity_poly.entity_id
_entity_poly.type
_entity_poly.pdbx_seq_one_letter_code
_entity_poly.pdbx_strand_id
1 'polypeptide(L)' 'MERRILIKKLESAGFVFKEHGGNHDTYQRGNDIEQVPRHTEINEITAKRILKKWGLKP' A
#
# COMPACT_ATOMS: atom_id res chain seq x y z
N MET A 1 -1.59 -11.78 -1.76
CA MET A 1 -1.78 -10.76 -2.83
C MET A 1 -0.42 -10.24 -3.25
N GLU A 2 -0.16 -10.11 -4.55
CA GLU A 2 1.10 -9.53 -5.01
C GLU A 2 1.23 -8.05 -4.62
N ARG A 3 2.42 -7.63 -4.17
CA ARG A 3 2.72 -6.24 -3.81
C ARG A 3 2.39 -5.26 -4.93
N ARG A 4 2.66 -5.64 -6.19
CA ARG A 4 2.37 -4.82 -7.37
C ARG A 4 0.88 -4.49 -7.51
N ILE A 5 0.00 -5.44 -7.18
CA ILE A 5 -1.46 -5.24 -7.23
C ILE A 5 -1.89 -4.26 -6.14
N LEU A 6 -1.38 -4.41 -4.91
CA LEU A 6 -1.69 -3.50 -3.81
C LEU A 6 -1.25 -2.07 -4.14
N ILE A 7 -0.05 -1.89 -4.68
CA ILE A 7 0.49 -0.58 -5.06
C ILE A 7 -0.38 0.06 -6.14
N LYS A 8 -0.74 -0.66 -7.21
CA LYS A 8 -1.63 -0.12 -8.25
C LYS A 8 -2.96 0.36 -7.69
N LYS A 9 -3.52 -0.36 -6.71
CA LYS A 9 -4.77 0.06 -6.02
C LYS A 9 -4.56 1.34 -5.20
N LEU A 10 -3.44 1.44 -4.48
CA LEU A 10 -3.07 2.63 -3.72
C LEU A 10 -2.82 3.83 -4.65
N GLU A 11 -2.05 3.66 -5.73
CA GLU A 11 -1.82 4.68 -6.74
C GLU A 11 -3.12 5.16 -7.40
N SER A 12 -4.03 4.23 -7.73
CA SER A 12 -5.36 4.56 -8.26
C SER A 12 -6.21 5.34 -7.25
N ALA A 13 -5.96 5.16 -5.96
CA ALA A 13 -6.58 5.94 -4.89
C ALA A 13 -5.91 7.30 -4.66
N GLY A 14 -4.85 7.63 -5.41
CA GLY A 14 -4.10 8.88 -5.31
C GLY A 14 -2.95 8.85 -4.32
N PHE A 15 -2.53 7.67 -3.84
CA PHE A 15 -1.27 7.55 -3.10
C PHE A 15 -0.08 7.65 -4.05
N VAL A 16 0.91 8.44 -3.67
CA VAL A 16 2.19 8.53 -4.38
C VAL A 16 3.30 7.94 -3.53
N PHE A 17 4.26 7.32 -4.20
CA PHE A 17 5.47 6.89 -3.52
C PHE A 17 6.20 8.11 -2.92
N LYS A 18 6.52 8.03 -1.64
CA LYS A 18 7.21 9.09 -0.91
C LYS A 18 8.69 8.76 -0.73
N GLU A 19 8.97 7.64 -0.07
CA GLU A 19 10.33 7.28 0.32
C GLU A 19 10.48 5.77 0.56
N HIS A 20 11.72 5.32 0.42
CA HIS A 20 12.14 3.97 0.74
C HIS A 20 12.53 3.92 2.21
N GLY A 21 11.72 3.28 3.04
CA GLY A 21 12.13 2.84 4.36
C GLY A 21 13.07 1.62 4.26
N GLY A 22 13.49 1.09 5.41
CA GLY A 22 14.33 -0.10 5.46
C GLY A 22 13.66 -1.33 4.83
N ASN A 23 12.56 -1.79 5.44
CA ASN A 23 11.84 -3.01 5.00
C ASN A 23 10.49 -2.72 4.32
N HIS A 24 10.12 -1.44 4.19
CA HIS A 24 8.85 -1.00 3.62
C HIS A 24 9.04 0.26 2.78
N ASP A 25 8.12 0.49 1.87
CA ASP A 25 8.00 1.71 1.09
C ASP A 25 6.85 2.55 1.62
N THR A 26 7.07 3.84 1.79
CA THR A 26 6.06 4.77 2.29
C THR A 26 5.33 5.38 1.11
N TYR A 27 4.01 5.29 1.14
CA TYR A 27 3.10 5.92 0.20
C TYR A 27 2.32 7.02 0.92
N GLN A 28 2.18 8.17 0.29
CA GLN A 28 1.50 9.33 0.87
C GLN A 28 0.42 9.86 -0.07
N ARG A 29 -0.72 10.25 0.49
CA ARG A 29 -1.80 10.95 -0.21
C ARG A 29 -2.20 12.18 0.63
N GLY A 30 -1.69 13.35 0.28
CA GLY A 30 -1.91 14.55 1.11
C GLY A 30 -1.31 14.35 2.52
N ASN A 31 -2.14 14.31 3.56
CA ASN A 31 -1.70 14.03 4.94
C ASN A 31 -1.74 12.53 5.30
N ASP A 32 -2.33 11.69 4.46
CA ASP A 32 -2.45 10.26 4.68
C ASP A 32 -1.16 9.54 4.33
N ILE A 33 -0.71 8.63 5.20
CA ILE A 33 0.52 7.87 5.02
C ILE A 33 0.24 6.38 5.23
N GLU A 34 0.73 5.56 4.32
CA GLU A 34 0.67 4.10 4.39
C GLU A 34 2.04 3.49 4.11
N GLN A 35 2.42 2.49 4.91
CA GLN A 35 3.67 1.76 4.72
C GLN A 35 3.37 0.41 4.07
N VAL A 36 3.96 0.17 2.91
CA VAL A 36 3.81 -1.07 2.15
C VAL A 36 5.09 -1.89 2.27
N PRO A 37 5.06 -3.08 2.89
CA PRO A 37 6.25 -3.94 2.98
C PRO A 37 6.79 -4.31 1.59
N ARG A 38 8.12 -4.42 1.46
CA ARG A 38 8.79 -4.63 0.16
C ARG A 38 8.81 -6.09 -0.32
N HIS A 39 8.25 -7.04 0.42
CA HIS A 39 8.17 -8.43 -0.03
C HIS A 39 7.27 -8.58 -1.26
N THR A 40 7.63 -9.48 -2.18
CA THR A 40 6.90 -9.73 -3.44
C THR A 40 5.45 -10.15 -3.18
N GLU A 41 5.26 -11.05 -2.22
CA GLU A 41 3.94 -11.53 -1.79
C GLU A 41 3.55 -10.91 -0.46
N ILE A 42 2.44 -10.17 -0.47
CA ILE A 42 1.86 -9.61 0.75
C ILE A 42 0.84 -10.59 1.29
N ASN A 43 0.97 -10.86 2.61
CA ASN A 43 -0.04 -11.59 3.34
C ASN A 43 -1.42 -10.99 3.06
N GLU A 44 -2.36 -11.81 2.63
CA GLU A 44 -3.68 -11.33 2.19
C GLU A 44 -4.42 -10.56 3.27
N ILE A 45 -4.23 -10.93 4.54
CA ILE A 45 -4.85 -10.25 5.67
C ILE A 45 -4.30 -8.82 5.77
N THR A 46 -2.98 -8.64 5.63
CA THR A 46 -2.34 -7.32 5.63
C THR A 46 -2.82 -6.48 4.45
N ALA A 47 -2.84 -7.04 3.24
CA ALA A 47 -3.32 -6.35 2.06
C ALA A 47 -4.79 -5.93 2.19
N LYS A 48 -5.66 -6.84 2.67
CA LYS A 48 -7.09 -6.55 2.91
C LYS A 48 -7.28 -5.48 3.99
N ARG A 49 -6.47 -5.47 5.04
CA ARG A 49 -6.51 -4.42 6.08
C ARG A 49 -6.15 -3.05 5.51
N ILE A 50 -5.10 -2.97 4.70
CA ILE A 50 -4.68 -1.73 4.03
C ILE A 50 -5.79 -1.24 3.08
N LEU A 51 -6.33 -2.11 2.23
CA LEU A 51 -7.41 -1.73 1.31
C LEU A 51 -8.66 -1.28 2.06
N LYS A 52 -9.06 -2.00 3.12
CA LYS A 52 -10.21 -1.64 3.97
C LYS A 52 -10.01 -0.29 4.67
N LYS A 53 -8.80 -0.01 5.18
CA LYS A 53 -8.47 1.27 5.83
C LYS A 53 -8.72 2.45 4.90
N TRP A 54 -8.41 2.29 3.62
CA TRP A 54 -8.57 3.34 2.60
C TRP A 54 -9.88 3.25 1.80
N GLY A 55 -10.81 2.39 2.20
CA GLY A 55 -12.11 2.24 1.52
C GLY A 55 -11.99 1.63 0.11
N LEU A 56 -10.87 0.99 -0.21
CA LEU A 56 -10.63 0.36 -1.50
C LEU A 56 -11.24 -1.04 -1.51
N LYS A 57 -11.97 -1.36 -2.59
CA LYS A 57 -12.57 -2.69 -2.73
C LYS A 57 -11.46 -3.75 -2.86
N PRO A 58 -11.54 -4.85 -2.08
CA PRO A 58 -10.54 -5.92 -2.09
C PRO A 58 -10.38 -6.58 -3.46
#